data_AF-A0A0F2N9I6-F1
#
_entry.id   AF-A0A0F2N9I6-F1
#
_cell.length_a   1.000
_cell.length_b   1.000
_cell.length_c   1.000
_cell.angle_alpha   90.00
_cell.angle_beta   90.00
_cell.angle_gamma   90.00
#
_symmetry.space_group_name_H-M   'P 1'
#
loop_
_entity.id
_entity.type
_entity.pdbx_description
1 polymer ?
#
loop_
_entity_poly.entity_id
_entity_poly.type
_entity_poly.pdbx_seq_one_letter_code
_entity_poly.pdbx_strand_id
1 'polypeptide(L)'
;MVGDYEDLYQEAAIASVKALITSRKKESPERFIPFFRVIFKTSCIKLASGIQTVHCLEDYLLLCPEEPNEETSEPENIEIEQALQAVSKRQREICRWLLQQSTPASTPDIAREFNISRRHACRVVSESIQKIEGAIR
;
A
#
# COMPACT_ATOMS: atom_id res chain seq x y z
N MET A 1 6.07 -6.26 -41.32
CA MET A 1 7.02 -5.77 -40.30
C MET A 1 6.27 -5.71 -38.99
N VAL A 2 6.45 -6.72 -38.13
CA VAL A 2 5.72 -6.88 -36.86
C VAL A 2 6.53 -6.30 -35.68
N GLY A 3 7.86 -6.17 -35.83
CA GLY A 3 8.76 -5.56 -34.84
C GLY A 3 8.43 -4.10 -34.55
N ASP A 4 8.22 -3.29 -35.58
CA ASP A 4 8.00 -1.85 -35.44
C ASP A 4 6.76 -1.49 -34.59
N TYR A 5 5.72 -2.33 -34.61
CA TYR A 5 4.48 -2.06 -33.85
C TYR A 5 4.65 -2.39 -32.37
N GLU A 6 5.28 -3.51 -32.05
CA GLU A 6 5.56 -3.90 -30.67
C GLU A 6 6.55 -2.94 -30.01
N ASP A 7 7.58 -2.49 -30.75
CA ASP A 7 8.53 -1.50 -30.25
C ASP A 7 7.84 -0.16 -29.95
N LEU A 8 6.94 0.30 -30.82
CA LEU A 8 6.13 1.49 -30.57
C LEU A 8 5.19 1.34 -29.37
N TYR A 9 4.58 0.17 -29.21
CA TYR A 9 3.68 -0.11 -28.09
C TYR A 9 4.44 -0.11 -26.76
N GLN A 10 5.60 -0.75 -26.71
CA GLN A 10 6.47 -0.77 -25.54
C GLN A 10 6.97 0.63 -25.18
N GLU A 11 7.40 1.42 -26.16
CA GLU A 11 7.80 2.81 -25.93
C GLU A 11 6.63 3.69 -25.45
N ALA A 12 5.41 3.43 -25.93
CA ALA A 12 4.22 4.13 -25.43
C ALA A 12 3.94 3.76 -23.98
N ALA A 13 4.06 2.48 -23.60
CA ALA A 13 3.90 2.05 -22.21
C ALA A 13 4.94 2.70 -21.28
N ILE A 14 6.22 2.68 -21.67
CA ILE A 14 7.31 3.30 -20.92
C ILE A 14 7.09 4.82 -20.80
N ALA A 15 6.73 5.49 -21.90
CA ALA A 15 6.48 6.92 -21.90
C ALA A 15 5.28 7.30 -21.00
N SER A 16 4.25 6.46 -20.94
CA SER A 16 3.08 6.65 -20.07
C SER A 16 3.48 6.60 -18.60
N VAL A 17 4.27 5.61 -18.20
CA VAL A 17 4.77 5.50 -16.83
C VAL A 17 5.66 6.69 -16.46
N LYS A 18 6.60 7.08 -17.33
CA LYS A 18 7.45 8.27 -17.12
C LYS A 18 6.63 9.55 -17.00
N ALA A 19 5.58 9.70 -17.81
CA ALA A 19 4.68 10.85 -17.75
C ALA A 19 3.88 10.91 -16.46
N LEU A 20 3.41 9.75 -15.95
CA LEU A 20 2.71 9.63 -14.68
C LEU A 20 3.61 10.03 -13.50
N ILE A 21 4.83 9.49 -13.47
CA ILE A 21 5.80 9.82 -12.41
C ILE A 21 6.12 11.33 -12.46
N THR A 22 6.33 11.88 -13.65
CA THR A 22 6.67 13.29 -13.82
C THR A 22 5.52 14.21 -13.44
N SER A 23 4.28 13.89 -13.83
CA SER A 23 3.11 14.70 -13.48
C SER A 23 2.84 14.68 -11.97
N ARG A 24 3.05 13.54 -11.30
CA ARG A 24 2.98 13.43 -9.83
C ARG A 24 4.10 14.20 -9.14
N LYS A 25 5.37 14.01 -9.53
CA LYS A 25 6.52 14.73 -8.93
C LYS A 25 6.44 16.24 -9.05
N LYS A 26 5.72 16.75 -10.06
CA LYS A 26 5.51 18.19 -10.30
C LYS A 26 4.17 18.72 -9.80
N GLU A 27 3.41 17.90 -9.07
CA GLU A 27 2.08 18.25 -8.54
C GLU A 27 1.12 18.80 -9.61
N SER A 28 1.24 18.30 -10.85
CA SER A 28 0.49 18.77 -12.02
C SER A 28 -0.13 17.59 -12.78
N PRO A 29 -1.12 16.88 -12.20
CA PRO A 29 -1.73 15.70 -12.81
C PRO A 29 -2.39 15.98 -14.17
N GLU A 30 -2.94 17.18 -14.35
CA GLU A 30 -3.57 17.65 -15.59
C GLU A 30 -2.58 17.71 -16.77
N ARG A 31 -1.27 17.77 -16.48
CA ARG A 31 -0.20 17.81 -17.50
C ARG A 31 0.28 16.42 -17.92
N PHE A 32 -0.34 15.34 -17.46
CA PHE A 32 -0.01 13.97 -17.87
C PHE A 32 0.06 13.82 -19.40
N ILE A 33 -1.00 14.22 -20.12
CA ILE A 33 -1.08 14.07 -21.58
C ILE A 33 0.03 14.88 -22.30
N PRO A 34 0.27 16.16 -21.96
CA PRO A 34 1.43 16.90 -22.46
C PRO A 34 2.78 16.21 -22.20
N PHE A 35 3.03 15.71 -20.99
CA PHE A 35 4.28 15.01 -20.67
C PHE A 35 4.43 13.72 -21.48
N PHE A 36 3.37 12.91 -21.56
CA PHE A 36 3.34 11.70 -22.35
C PHE A 36 3.70 11.97 -23.81
N ARG A 37 3.05 12.96 -24.44
CA ARG A 37 3.30 13.30 -25.85
C ARG A 37 4.75 13.66 -26.11
N VAL A 38 5.36 14.47 -25.25
CA VAL A 38 6.77 14.88 -25.42
C VAL A 38 7.70 13.69 -25.24
N ILE A 39 7.51 12.88 -24.21
CA ILE A 39 8.36 11.72 -23.91
C ILE A 39 8.24 10.69 -25.03
N PHE A 40 7.02 10.31 -25.39
CA PHE A 40 6.77 9.29 -26.43
C PHE A 40 7.30 9.73 -27.79
N LYS A 41 7.03 10.97 -28.21
CA LYS A 41 7.56 11.50 -29.48
C LYS A 41 9.09 11.47 -29.51
N THR A 42 9.73 11.80 -28.39
CA THR A 42 11.20 11.75 -28.27
C THR A 42 11.73 10.33 -28.39
N SER A 43 11.06 9.35 -27.76
CA SER A 43 11.38 7.93 -27.92
C SER A 43 11.24 7.47 -29.38
N CYS A 44 10.15 7.81 -30.06
CA CYS A 44 9.95 7.44 -31.46
C CYS A 44 11.03 8.03 -32.39
N ILE A 45 11.45 9.28 -32.15
CA ILE A 45 12.54 9.90 -32.92
C ILE A 45 13.86 9.17 -32.70
N LYS A 46 14.15 8.78 -31.45
CA LYS A 46 15.36 8.00 -31.12
C LYS A 46 15.34 6.63 -31.78
N LEU A 47 14.23 5.90 -31.70
CA LEU A 47 14.04 4.61 -32.40
C LEU A 47 14.27 4.75 -33.91
N ALA A 48 13.64 5.74 -34.55
CA ALA A 48 13.80 6.00 -35.98
C ALA A 48 15.24 6.38 -36.36
N SER A 49 16.02 6.91 -35.41
CA SER A 49 17.43 7.25 -35.59
C SER A 49 18.38 6.09 -35.25
N GLY A 50 17.86 4.89 -34.95
CA GLY A 50 18.66 3.74 -34.51
C GLY A 50 19.32 3.91 -33.14
N ILE A 51 18.86 4.91 -32.35
CA ILE A 51 19.36 5.17 -31.01
C ILE A 51 18.54 4.32 -30.04
N GLN A 52 19.25 3.52 -29.24
CA GLN A 52 18.63 2.74 -28.18
C GLN A 52 17.91 3.68 -27.19
N THR A 53 16.60 3.50 -27.06
CA THR A 53 15.71 4.30 -26.20
C THR A 53 15.81 3.93 -24.72
N VAL A 54 16.35 2.74 -24.43
CA VAL A 54 16.53 2.22 -23.07
C VAL A 54 17.83 2.76 -22.48
N HIS A 55 17.74 3.89 -21.79
CA HIS A 55 18.66 4.17 -20.68
C HIS A 55 18.03 3.57 -19.43
N CYS A 56 18.74 2.58 -18.86
CA CYS A 56 18.54 1.88 -17.60
C CYS A 56 17.20 2.10 -16.87
N LEU A 57 16.46 1.00 -16.71
CA LEU A 57 15.39 0.83 -15.72
C LEU A 57 15.87 1.06 -14.26
N GLU A 58 17.17 1.22 -14.04
CA GLU A 58 17.78 1.37 -12.71
C GLU A 58 17.42 2.69 -12.00
N ASP A 59 17.06 3.76 -12.71
CA ASP A 59 16.66 5.04 -12.09
C ASP A 59 15.15 5.17 -11.85
N TYR A 60 14.37 4.22 -12.36
CA TYR A 60 12.94 4.12 -12.09
C TYR A 60 12.69 2.85 -11.29
N LEU A 61 13.26 2.79 -10.08
CA LEU A 61 12.55 2.15 -8.98
C LEU A 61 11.15 2.79 -8.99
N LEU A 62 10.21 2.07 -9.58
CA LEU A 62 8.79 2.29 -9.37
C LEU A 62 8.64 2.11 -7.86
N LEU A 63 8.75 3.22 -7.13
CA LEU A 63 8.11 3.33 -5.84
C LEU A 63 6.69 2.88 -6.16
N CYS A 64 6.32 1.67 -5.71
CA CYS A 64 4.93 1.35 -5.53
C CYS A 64 4.31 2.61 -4.92
N PRO A 65 3.15 3.07 -5.40
CA PRO A 65 2.40 4.00 -4.59
C PRO A 65 2.44 3.39 -3.19
N GLU A 66 3.03 4.07 -2.21
CA GLU A 66 2.53 3.89 -0.87
C GLU A 66 1.03 4.07 -1.07
N GLU A 67 0.29 2.97 -0.95
CA GLU A 67 -1.16 3.00 -0.77
C GLU A 67 -1.37 4.23 0.13
N PRO A 68 -2.11 5.25 -0.33
CA PRO A 68 -2.31 6.44 0.48
C PRO A 68 -2.75 5.91 1.81
N ASN A 69 -1.89 6.07 2.83
CA ASN A 69 -2.03 5.47 4.14
C ASN A 69 -3.51 5.57 4.45
N GLU A 70 -4.25 4.45 4.30
CA GLU A 70 -5.70 4.52 4.29
C GLU A 70 -5.97 4.99 5.69
N GLU A 71 -6.29 6.28 5.83
CA GLU A 71 -6.84 6.84 7.03
C GLU A 71 -8.06 5.98 7.23
N THR A 72 -7.91 4.99 8.11
CA THR A 72 -8.84 3.91 8.34
C THR A 72 -10.20 4.56 8.36
N SER A 73 -10.99 4.28 7.32
CA SER A 73 -12.13 5.12 6.99
C SER A 73 -12.96 5.27 8.27
N GLU A 74 -13.42 6.48 8.62
CA GLU A 74 -14.23 6.68 9.85
C GLU A 74 -15.30 5.57 10.09
N PRO A 75 -15.98 4.99 9.07
CA PRO A 75 -16.85 3.83 9.27
C PRO A 75 -16.15 2.58 9.83
N GLU A 76 -14.93 2.23 9.41
CA GLU A 76 -14.19 1.06 9.91
C GLU A 76 -13.83 1.21 11.40
N ASN A 77 -13.47 2.41 11.84
CA ASN A 77 -13.18 2.68 13.25
C ASN A 77 -14.43 2.52 14.13
N ILE A 78 -15.61 2.88 13.61
CA ILE A 78 -16.90 2.71 14.32
C ILE A 78 -17.23 1.22 14.47
N GLU A 79 -17.08 0.43 13.41
CA GLU A 79 -17.34 -1.02 13.44
C GLU A 79 -16.38 -1.76 14.40
N ILE A 80 -15.10 -1.40 14.39
CA ILE A 80 -14.10 -1.93 15.32
C ILE A 80 -14.49 -1.62 16.78
N GLU A 81 -14.84 -0.37 17.08
CA GLU A 81 -15.23 0.02 18.44
C GLU A 81 -16.52 -0.66 18.91
N GLN A 82 -17.46 -0.94 17.99
CA GLN A 82 -18.66 -1.74 18.30
C GLN A 82 -18.31 -3.20 18.60
N ALA A 83 -17.48 -3.84 17.77
CA ALA A 83 -17.04 -5.21 17.99
C ALA A 83 -16.29 -5.37 19.33
N LEU A 84 -15.48 -4.37 19.68
CA LEU A 84 -14.76 -4.29 20.95
C LEU A 84 -15.68 -4.12 22.18
N GLN A 85 -16.96 -3.78 22.02
CA GLN A 85 -17.91 -3.78 23.14
C GLN A 85 -18.18 -5.18 23.69
N ALA A 86 -18.01 -6.24 22.88
CA ALA A 86 -18.26 -7.62 23.28
C ALA A 86 -17.26 -8.16 24.32
N VAL A 87 -16.10 -7.49 24.49
CA VAL A 87 -15.04 -7.91 25.40
C VAL A 87 -14.96 -7.03 26.64
N SER A 88 -14.38 -7.58 27.71
CA SER A 88 -14.17 -6.83 28.96
C SER A 88 -13.23 -5.63 28.75
N LYS A 89 -13.30 -4.64 29.64
CA LYS A 89 -12.47 -3.43 29.58
C LYS A 89 -10.98 -3.74 29.42
N ARG A 90 -10.46 -4.71 30.18
CA ARG A 90 -9.04 -5.10 30.12
C ARG A 90 -8.68 -5.78 28.81
N GLN A 91 -9.56 -6.63 28.28
CA GLN A 91 -9.38 -7.25 26.97
C GLN A 91 -9.41 -6.20 25.86
N ARG A 92 -10.29 -5.22 25.98
CA ARG A 92 -10.41 -4.10 25.04
C ARG A 92 -9.13 -3.27 24.95
N GLU A 93 -8.51 -2.95 26.08
CA GLU A 93 -7.21 -2.24 26.12
C GLU A 93 -6.13 -3.01 25.35
N ILE A 94 -6.08 -4.33 25.53
CA ILE A 94 -5.12 -5.20 24.84
C ILE A 94 -5.41 -5.27 23.34
N CYS A 95 -6.68 -5.45 22.95
CA CYS A 95 -7.06 -5.47 21.54
C CYS A 95 -6.77 -4.13 20.83
N ARG A 96 -7.07 -2.98 21.46
CA ARG A 96 -6.74 -1.67 20.89
C ARG A 96 -5.24 -1.48 20.72
N TRP A 97 -4.46 -1.86 21.73
CA TRP A 97 -3.01 -1.80 21.63
C TRP A 97 -2.49 -2.67 20.49
N LEU A 98 -3.04 -3.88 20.29
CA LEU A 98 -2.68 -4.76 19.18
C LEU A 98 -3.00 -4.14 17.80
N LEU A 99 -4.14 -3.48 17.66
CA LEU A 99 -4.55 -2.82 16.41
C LEU A 99 -3.68 -1.61 16.06
N GLN A 100 -2.98 -1.02 17.03
CA GLN A 100 -2.08 0.12 16.83
C GLN A 100 -0.64 -0.29 16.45
N GLN A 101 -0.32 -1.58 16.40
CA GLN A 101 1.05 -2.04 16.13
C GLN A 101 1.37 -2.00 14.63
N SER A 102 2.50 -1.40 14.27
CA SER A 102 3.00 -1.35 12.88
C SER A 102 3.47 -2.71 12.35
N THR A 103 3.70 -3.67 13.24
CA THR A 103 4.06 -5.06 12.91
C THR A 103 3.29 -6.01 13.82
N PRO A 104 2.95 -7.24 13.36
CA PRO A 104 2.22 -8.20 14.18
C PRO A 104 2.91 -8.46 15.52
N ALA A 105 2.26 -8.07 16.63
CA ALA A 105 2.79 -8.28 17.97
C ALA A 105 2.62 -9.73 18.43
N SER A 106 3.66 -10.28 19.04
CA SER A 106 3.65 -11.65 19.55
C SER A 106 3.07 -11.74 20.96
N THR A 107 2.67 -12.94 21.40
CA THR A 107 2.20 -13.16 22.79
C THR A 107 3.23 -12.72 23.86
N PRO A 108 4.55 -12.95 23.67
CA PRO A 108 5.57 -12.35 24.53
C PRO A 108 5.54 -10.82 24.60
N ASP A 109 5.24 -10.12 23.50
CA ASP A 109 5.18 -8.66 23.48
C ASP A 109 4.01 -8.15 24.32
N ILE A 110 2.84 -8.78 24.18
CA ILE A 110 1.66 -8.48 25.02
C ILE A 110 1.98 -8.71 26.50
N ALA A 111 2.64 -9.84 26.81
CA ALA A 111 3.00 -10.19 28.18
C ALA A 111 3.93 -9.14 28.82
N ARG A 112 4.90 -8.64 28.04
CA ARG A 112 5.82 -7.57 28.45
C ARG A 112 5.09 -6.25 28.65
N GLU A 113 4.26 -5.85 27.68
CA GLU A 113 3.55 -4.57 27.69
C GLU A 113 2.58 -4.45 28.86
N PHE A 114 1.76 -5.49 29.07
CA PHE A 114 0.70 -5.48 30.08
C PHE A 114 1.12 -6.07 31.43
N ASN A 115 2.40 -6.44 31.57
CA ASN A 115 2.98 -7.09 32.75
C ASN A 115 2.17 -8.31 33.23
N ILE A 116 1.87 -9.21 32.30
CA ILE A 116 1.11 -10.44 32.54
C ILE A 116 1.93 -11.66 32.12
N SER A 117 1.56 -12.85 32.61
CA SER A 117 2.21 -14.08 32.13
C SER A 117 1.88 -14.36 30.66
N ARG A 118 2.80 -15.00 29.93
CA ARG A 118 2.57 -15.42 28.53
C ARG A 118 1.32 -16.28 28.36
N ARG A 119 1.06 -17.19 29.32
CA ARG A 119 -0.16 -18.02 29.33
C ARG A 119 -1.41 -17.16 29.48
N HIS A 120 -1.37 -16.15 30.34
CA HIS A 120 -2.49 -15.23 30.51
C HIS A 120 -2.71 -14.38 29.25
N ALA A 121 -1.64 -13.88 28.62
CA ALA A 121 -1.72 -13.15 27.36
C ALA A 121 -2.34 -14.00 26.23
N CYS A 122 -1.87 -15.23 26.07
CA CYS A 122 -2.42 -16.17 25.08
C CYS A 122 -3.92 -16.40 25.32
N ARG A 123 -4.30 -16.70 26.56
CA ARG A 123 -5.69 -16.94 26.94
C ARG A 123 -6.57 -15.71 26.69
N VAL A 124 -6.08 -14.52 27.04
CA VAL A 124 -6.79 -13.26 26.81
C VAL A 124 -7.08 -13.05 25.33
N VAL A 125 -6.11 -13.27 24.45
CA VAL A 125 -6.31 -13.14 23.00
C VAL A 125 -7.33 -14.14 22.50
N SER A 126 -7.19 -15.43 22.83
CA SER A 126 -8.12 -16.48 22.39
C SER A 126 -9.55 -16.24 22.88
N GLU A 127 -9.74 -15.88 24.15
CA GLU A 127 -11.06 -15.56 24.71
C GLU A 127 -11.67 -14.30 24.05
N SER A 128 -10.84 -13.33 23.69
CA SER A 128 -11.31 -12.10 23.03
C SER A 128 -11.77 -12.37 21.61
N ILE A 129 -11.04 -13.18 20.84
CA ILE A 129 -11.43 -13.61 19.49
C ILE A 129 -12.78 -14.33 19.53
N GLN A 130 -12.94 -15.32 20.41
CA GLN A 130 -14.19 -16.09 20.54
C GLN A 130 -15.41 -15.19 20.86
N LYS A 131 -15.23 -14.21 21.75
CA LYS A 131 -16.31 -13.28 22.13
C LYS A 131 -16.68 -12.33 21.00
N ILE A 132 -15.69 -11.85 20.24
CA ILE A 132 -15.91 -10.95 19.11
C ILE A 132 -16.60 -11.73 17.97
N GLU A 133 -16.13 -12.94 17.63
CA GLU A 133 -16.76 -13.82 16.64
C GLU A 133 -18.21 -14.16 17.02
N GLY A 134 -18.47 -14.40 18.30
CA GLY A 134 -19.82 -14.67 18.80
C GLY A 134 -20.77 -13.47 18.78
N ALA A 135 -20.24 -12.24 18.75
CA ALA A 135 -21.03 -11.00 18.73
C ALA A 135 -21.34 -10.49 17.32
N ILE A 136 -20.62 -10.97 16.30
CA ILE A 136 -20.81 -10.60 14.89
C ILE A 136 -21.87 -11.49 14.20
N ARG A 137 -22.29 -12.60 14.84
CA ARG A 137 -23.41 -13.44 14.39
C ARG A 137 -24.75 -12.92 14.87
#